data_AF-A0A4U0RMF1-F1
#
_entry.id   AF-A0A4U0RMF1-F1
#
_cell.length_a   1.000
_cell.length_b   1.000
_cell.length_c   1.000
_cell.angle_alpha   90.00
_cell.angle_beta   90.00
_cell.angle_gamma   90.00
#
_symmetry.space_group_name_H-M   'P 1'
#
loop_
_entity.id
_entity.type
_entity.pdbx_description
1 polymer ?
#
loop_
_entity_poly.entity_id
_entity_poly.type
_entity_poly.pdbx_seq_one_letter_code
_entity_poly.pdbx_strand_id
1 'polypeptide(L)'
;MGANSRTYKFALGAALLKHAEQGRTDVSLSELALPYATGLVEHLATGPQAPTGMSVRESDFLAVAAREAEESKALGHPTERLLLAAVRSMPAMVMQKFHNLRGGTEIPHRFYELEGSPRERIVRLTPALHKVARSEQAAGLHGELGARWNIVESSFAAGIGRSLVGEGVSVDWATLTLTDKRRRRSVTGVAEALIGFQHGRCLICTEIITSDSKIAIDHVFPFSLMRRYGSVAGWHGPDLDVIWNLAPAHEVCNSAKSDRLPTRDELQRLVQRNEAIMLSPHPLKKTLQLSLHSARRANGAEGQWPGFLRGVLAACG
;
A
#
# COMPACT_ATOMS: atom_id res chain seq x y z
N MET A 1 -5.37 0.77 7.87
CA MET A 1 -5.07 -0.55 8.48
C MET A 1 -4.42 -0.36 9.85
N GLY A 2 -4.67 -1.31 10.76
CA GLY A 2 -4.43 -1.15 12.18
C GLY A 2 -2.96 -0.94 12.65
N ALA A 3 -2.83 -0.67 13.94
CA ALA A 3 -1.65 -0.18 14.66
C ALA A 3 -0.53 -1.23 14.82
N ASN A 4 -0.62 -2.35 14.08
CA ASN A 4 0.43 -3.35 14.01
C ASN A 4 1.73 -2.73 13.48
N SER A 5 2.80 -2.87 14.26
CA SER A 5 4.16 -2.42 13.93
C SER A 5 4.88 -3.36 12.95
N ARG A 6 4.34 -4.56 12.72
CA ARG A 6 4.83 -5.59 11.79
C ARG A 6 3.85 -5.80 10.65
N THR A 7 4.24 -6.58 9.66
CA THR A 7 3.44 -6.89 8.47
C THR A 7 2.32 -7.91 8.68
N TYR A 8 2.20 -8.50 9.87
CA TYR A 8 1.13 -9.47 10.20
C TYR A 8 -0.27 -9.05 9.77
N LYS A 9 -0.57 -7.74 9.84
CA LYS A 9 -1.87 -7.20 9.41
C LYS A 9 -2.19 -7.47 7.94
N PHE A 10 -1.19 -7.47 7.06
CA PHE A 10 -1.42 -7.73 5.65
C PHE A 10 -1.77 -9.21 5.44
N ALA A 11 -1.01 -10.12 6.05
CA ALA A 11 -1.30 -11.55 6.06
C ALA A 11 -2.69 -11.86 6.64
N LEU A 12 -3.06 -11.23 7.78
CA LEU A 12 -4.38 -11.41 8.37
C LEU A 12 -5.48 -10.86 7.46
N GLY A 13 -5.27 -9.68 6.87
CA GLY A 13 -6.22 -9.09 5.92
C GLY A 13 -6.45 -9.99 4.71
N ALA A 14 -5.39 -10.55 4.13
CA ALA A 14 -5.47 -11.48 3.00
C ALA A 14 -6.23 -12.75 3.38
N ALA A 15 -5.91 -13.33 4.54
CA ALA A 15 -6.56 -14.53 5.06
C ALA A 15 -8.07 -14.33 5.29
N LEU A 16 -8.45 -13.19 5.88
CA LEU A 16 -9.84 -12.81 6.11
C LEU A 16 -10.60 -12.61 4.78
N LEU A 17 -10.02 -11.88 3.85
CA LEU A 17 -10.62 -11.64 2.52
C LEU A 17 -10.84 -12.95 1.78
N LYS A 18 -9.84 -13.82 1.73
CA LYS A 18 -9.93 -15.14 1.07
C LYS A 18 -11.14 -15.95 1.56
N HIS A 19 -11.37 -16.00 2.86
CA HIS A 19 -12.53 -16.74 3.41
C HIS A 19 -13.86 -16.01 3.20
N ALA A 20 -13.88 -14.68 3.27
CA ALA A 20 -15.08 -13.89 3.04
C ALA A 20 -15.56 -13.96 1.58
N GLU A 21 -14.63 -14.02 0.62
CA GLU A 21 -14.88 -14.23 -0.82
C GLU A 21 -15.49 -15.59 -1.10
N GLN A 22 -15.09 -16.62 -0.34
CA GLN A 22 -15.70 -17.95 -0.35
C GLN A 22 -17.11 -17.99 0.28
N GLY A 23 -17.60 -16.86 0.79
CA GLY A 23 -18.90 -16.76 1.45
C GLY A 23 -18.96 -17.35 2.85
N ARG A 24 -17.81 -17.67 3.46
CA ARG A 24 -17.76 -18.24 4.82
C ARG A 24 -18.11 -17.19 5.86
N THR A 25 -19.04 -17.48 6.75
CA THR A 25 -19.40 -16.60 7.89
C THR A 25 -18.59 -16.92 9.14
N ASP A 26 -18.15 -18.17 9.29
CA ASP A 26 -17.42 -18.65 10.45
C ASP A 26 -16.24 -19.50 9.99
N VAL A 27 -15.09 -19.26 10.61
CA VAL A 27 -13.83 -19.95 10.31
C VAL A 27 -13.16 -20.28 11.64
N SER A 28 -12.67 -21.52 11.82
CA SER A 28 -11.87 -21.81 13.01
C SER A 28 -10.54 -21.02 12.95
N LEU A 29 -9.97 -20.70 14.11
CA LEU A 29 -8.68 -20.02 14.14
C LEU A 29 -7.57 -20.84 13.46
N SER A 30 -7.67 -22.16 13.50
CA SER A 30 -6.77 -23.09 12.80
C SER A 30 -6.89 -23.02 11.29
N GLU A 31 -8.11 -22.93 10.75
CA GLU A 31 -8.33 -22.74 9.31
C GLU A 31 -7.79 -21.38 8.85
N LEU A 32 -8.00 -20.32 9.64
CA LEU A 32 -7.47 -18.98 9.33
C LEU A 32 -5.93 -18.94 9.39
N ALA A 33 -5.32 -19.76 10.24
CA ALA A 33 -3.86 -19.82 10.40
C ALA A 33 -3.15 -20.27 9.12
N LEU A 34 -3.78 -21.11 8.30
CA LEU A 34 -3.20 -21.63 7.07
C LEU A 34 -2.88 -20.53 6.04
N PRO A 35 -3.84 -19.74 5.53
CA PRO A 35 -3.54 -18.64 4.60
C PRO A 35 -2.70 -17.54 5.26
N TYR A 36 -2.87 -17.29 6.56
CA TYR A 36 -2.06 -16.33 7.30
C TYR A 36 -0.56 -16.71 7.33
N ALA A 37 -0.25 -17.95 7.67
CA ALA A 37 1.13 -18.44 7.72
C ALA A 37 1.75 -18.56 6.33
N THR A 38 0.96 -19.01 5.34
CA THR A 38 1.38 -19.13 3.94
C THR A 38 1.89 -17.79 3.41
N GLY A 39 1.08 -16.73 3.50
CA GLY A 39 1.48 -15.41 3.01
C GLY A 39 2.72 -14.86 3.73
N LEU A 40 2.87 -15.12 5.04
CA LEU A 40 4.06 -14.68 5.78
C LEU A 40 5.33 -15.40 5.34
N VAL A 41 5.26 -16.70 5.05
CA VAL A 41 6.41 -17.47 4.52
C VAL A 41 6.81 -17.00 3.13
N GLU A 42 5.82 -16.76 2.25
CA GLU A 42 6.05 -16.23 0.90
C GLU A 42 6.78 -14.88 0.96
N HIS A 43 6.29 -13.96 1.78
CA HIS A 43 6.90 -12.64 1.90
C HIS A 43 8.25 -12.65 2.63
N LEU A 44 8.47 -13.56 3.61
CA LEU A 44 9.77 -13.72 4.28
C LEU A 44 10.91 -14.01 3.30
N ALA A 45 10.62 -14.67 2.18
CA ALA A 45 11.61 -14.91 1.13
C ALA A 45 12.08 -13.63 0.42
N THR A 46 11.26 -12.57 0.46
CA THR A 46 11.43 -11.38 -0.36
C THR A 46 11.79 -10.14 0.44
N GLY A 47 11.49 -10.09 1.74
CA GLY A 47 11.78 -8.93 2.58
C GLY A 47 11.52 -9.13 4.07
N PRO A 48 12.01 -8.20 4.92
CA PRO A 48 11.81 -8.27 6.35
C PRO A 48 10.37 -7.92 6.73
N GLN A 49 9.79 -8.73 7.62
CA GLN A 49 8.42 -8.58 8.14
C GLN A 49 8.30 -7.62 9.33
N ALA A 50 9.43 -7.05 9.76
CA ALA A 50 9.57 -6.26 10.97
C ALA A 50 10.65 -5.18 10.80
N PRO A 51 10.53 -4.02 11.48
CA PRO A 51 11.58 -3.00 11.50
C PRO A 51 12.93 -3.55 11.99
N THR A 52 14.02 -3.10 11.37
CA THR A 52 15.39 -3.40 11.82
C THR A 52 15.64 -2.92 13.25
N GLY A 53 16.35 -3.72 14.04
CA GLY A 53 16.70 -3.39 15.43
C GLY A 53 15.62 -3.74 16.45
N MET A 54 14.45 -4.21 16.01
CA MET A 54 13.44 -4.74 16.92
C MET A 54 13.84 -6.16 17.36
N SER A 55 14.02 -6.39 18.65
CA SER A 55 14.38 -7.71 19.16
C SER A 55 13.21 -8.69 18.98
N VAL A 56 13.51 -9.82 18.34
CA VAL A 56 12.57 -10.92 18.12
C VAL A 56 12.99 -12.02 19.08
N ARG A 57 12.16 -12.30 20.10
CA ARG A 57 12.41 -13.42 21.02
C ARG A 57 12.31 -14.73 20.25
N GLU A 58 12.97 -15.79 20.71
CA GLU A 58 12.90 -17.09 20.00
C GLU A 58 11.48 -17.66 19.90
N SER A 59 10.63 -17.36 20.89
CA SER A 59 9.22 -17.75 20.94
C SER A 59 8.28 -16.87 20.11
N ASP A 60 8.81 -15.79 19.54
CA ASP A 60 8.06 -14.90 18.66
C ASP A 60 7.69 -15.61 17.36
N PHE A 61 6.48 -15.34 16.87
CA PHE A 61 5.98 -15.97 15.66
C PHE A 61 6.88 -15.73 14.43
N LEU A 62 7.50 -14.56 14.27
CA LEU A 62 8.42 -14.33 13.14
C LEU A 62 9.70 -15.17 13.25
N ALA A 63 10.20 -15.43 14.47
CA ALA A 63 11.36 -16.32 14.64
C ALA A 63 11.00 -17.77 14.29
N VAL A 64 9.79 -18.22 14.66
CA VAL A 64 9.28 -19.54 14.23
C VAL A 64 9.12 -19.57 12.71
N ALA A 65 8.44 -18.58 12.12
CA ALA A 65 8.23 -18.49 10.69
C ALA A 65 9.53 -18.49 9.89
N ALA A 66 10.57 -17.77 10.35
CA ALA A 66 11.87 -17.76 9.70
C ALA A 66 12.54 -19.14 9.71
N ARG A 67 12.44 -19.91 10.80
CA ARG A 67 13.00 -21.28 10.89
C ARG A 67 12.22 -22.28 10.05
N GLU A 68 10.91 -22.13 9.98
CA GLU A 68 10.01 -23.06 9.27
C GLU A 68 9.84 -22.72 7.78
N ALA A 69 10.35 -21.57 7.32
CA ALA A 69 10.08 -21.06 5.98
C ALA A 69 10.56 -22.01 4.87
N GLU A 70 11.79 -22.51 4.96
CA GLU A 70 12.35 -23.38 3.93
C GLU A 70 11.62 -24.72 3.83
N GLU A 71 11.32 -25.35 4.96
CA GLU A 71 10.53 -26.59 4.98
C GLU A 71 9.10 -26.36 4.49
N SER A 72 8.45 -25.28 4.92
CA SER A 72 7.10 -24.94 4.46
C SER A 72 7.04 -24.72 2.94
N LYS A 73 8.08 -24.10 2.36
CA LYS A 73 8.19 -23.96 0.90
C LYS A 73 8.39 -25.31 0.21
N ALA A 74 9.25 -26.17 0.75
CA ALA A 74 9.52 -27.49 0.19
C ALA A 74 8.26 -28.38 0.18
N LEU A 75 7.42 -28.27 1.23
CA LEU A 75 6.14 -28.97 1.32
C LEU A 75 5.03 -28.34 0.46
N GLY A 76 5.18 -27.08 0.04
CA GLY A 76 4.13 -26.31 -0.61
C GLY A 76 3.02 -25.85 0.33
N HIS A 77 3.17 -26.04 1.65
CA HIS A 77 2.25 -25.57 2.68
C HIS A 77 2.98 -25.35 4.02
N PRO A 78 2.44 -24.50 4.93
CA PRO A 78 2.99 -24.32 6.27
C PRO A 78 3.16 -25.63 7.04
N THR A 79 4.27 -25.77 7.76
CA THR A 79 4.49 -26.89 8.70
C THR A 79 3.50 -26.84 9.86
N GLU A 80 3.28 -27.98 10.52
CA GLU A 80 2.42 -28.06 11.72
C GLU A 80 2.94 -27.14 12.84
N ARG A 81 4.25 -27.10 13.06
CA ARG A 81 4.88 -26.22 14.06
C ARG A 81 4.59 -24.74 13.77
N LEU A 82 4.62 -24.34 12.51
CA LEU A 82 4.28 -22.98 12.09
C LEU A 82 2.80 -22.67 12.31
N LEU A 83 1.90 -23.58 11.93
CA LEU A 83 0.45 -23.43 12.13
C LEU A 83 0.09 -23.29 13.62
N LEU A 84 0.66 -24.15 14.48
CA LEU A 84 0.45 -24.08 15.94
C LEU A 84 0.96 -22.75 16.52
N ALA A 85 2.10 -22.24 16.02
CA ALA A 85 2.61 -20.94 16.42
C ALA A 85 1.72 -19.79 15.95
N ALA A 86 1.13 -19.88 14.75
CA ALA A 86 0.19 -18.89 14.23
C ALA A 86 -1.08 -18.85 15.10
N VAL A 87 -1.73 -20.00 15.32
CA VAL A 87 -2.94 -20.11 16.17
C VAL A 87 -2.70 -19.53 17.56
N ARG A 88 -1.57 -19.86 18.19
CA ARG A 88 -1.22 -19.36 19.54
C ARG A 88 -1.04 -17.84 19.57
N SER A 89 -0.50 -17.24 18.51
CA SER A 89 -0.01 -15.86 18.55
C SER A 89 -0.95 -14.84 17.92
N MET A 90 -1.75 -15.22 16.92
CA MET A 90 -2.64 -14.30 16.20
C MET A 90 -3.58 -13.50 17.10
N PRO A 91 -4.31 -14.11 18.08
CA PRO A 91 -5.30 -13.39 18.89
C PRO A 91 -4.71 -12.23 19.68
N ALA A 92 -3.61 -12.49 20.41
CA ALA A 92 -2.98 -11.51 21.30
C ALA A 92 -2.05 -10.52 20.58
N MET A 93 -1.74 -10.75 19.30
CA MET A 93 -0.89 -9.87 18.51
C MET A 93 -1.70 -9.08 17.48
N VAL A 94 -1.89 -9.68 16.31
CA VAL A 94 -2.42 -8.98 15.13
C VAL A 94 -3.91 -8.75 15.25
N MET A 95 -4.65 -9.74 15.77
CA MET A 95 -6.10 -9.65 15.81
C MET A 95 -6.59 -8.64 16.86
N GLN A 96 -5.87 -8.48 17.97
CA GLN A 96 -6.17 -7.44 18.96
C GLN A 96 -5.97 -6.03 18.38
N LYS A 97 -5.02 -5.85 17.45
CA LYS A 97 -4.59 -4.54 16.95
C LYS A 97 -5.17 -4.18 15.57
N PHE A 98 -5.80 -5.12 14.88
CA PHE A 98 -6.21 -4.96 13.49
C PHE A 98 -7.21 -3.82 13.27
N HIS A 99 -8.16 -3.67 14.19
CA HIS A 99 -9.22 -2.66 14.14
C HIS A 99 -8.81 -1.31 14.79
N ASN A 100 -7.58 -1.16 15.28
CA ASN A 100 -7.15 0.05 15.98
C ASN A 100 -6.19 0.87 15.11
N LEU A 101 -6.48 2.13 14.85
CA LEU A 101 -5.56 3.06 14.19
C LEU A 101 -4.42 3.48 15.14
N ARG A 102 -3.37 4.08 14.57
CA ARG A 102 -2.34 4.73 15.39
C ARG A 102 -2.98 5.85 16.22
N GLY A 103 -2.63 5.94 17.50
CA GLY A 103 -3.26 6.87 18.44
C GLY A 103 -4.45 6.28 19.22
N GLY A 104 -4.78 5.00 19.02
CA GLY A 104 -5.77 4.28 19.84
C GLY A 104 -7.22 4.40 19.36
N THR A 105 -7.47 5.11 18.25
CA THR A 105 -8.80 5.21 17.65
C THR A 105 -9.22 3.90 17.00
N GLU A 106 -10.32 3.30 17.46
CA GLU A 106 -10.91 2.13 16.80
C GLU A 106 -11.62 2.53 15.50
N ILE A 107 -11.57 1.67 14.48
CA ILE A 107 -12.31 1.89 13.23
C ILE A 107 -13.82 1.63 13.43
N PRO A 108 -14.71 2.32 12.69
CA PRO A 108 -16.16 2.23 12.89
C PRO A 108 -16.77 0.86 12.53
N HIS A 109 -16.07 0.04 11.75
CA HIS A 109 -16.54 -1.28 11.31
C HIS A 109 -15.51 -2.36 11.62
N ARG A 110 -15.89 -3.34 12.43
CA ARG A 110 -15.08 -4.54 12.67
C ARG A 110 -15.26 -5.52 11.52
N PHE A 111 -14.19 -6.20 11.13
CA PHE A 111 -14.19 -7.21 10.07
C PHE A 111 -14.39 -8.64 10.58
N TYR A 112 -14.09 -8.86 11.86
CA TYR A 112 -14.33 -10.13 12.52
C TYR A 112 -14.55 -9.95 14.03
N GLU A 113 -15.12 -10.99 14.62
CA GLU A 113 -15.27 -11.19 16.06
C GLU A 113 -14.68 -12.56 16.45
N LEU A 114 -14.14 -12.65 17.67
CA LEU A 114 -13.59 -13.88 18.21
C LEU A 114 -14.55 -14.46 19.22
N GLU A 115 -14.99 -15.69 19.00
CA GLU A 115 -15.87 -16.45 19.87
C GLU A 115 -15.22 -17.75 20.34
N GLY A 116 -15.84 -18.39 21.34
CA GLY A 116 -15.41 -19.68 21.85
C GLY A 116 -14.24 -19.62 22.84
N SER A 117 -13.90 -20.80 23.35
CA SER A 117 -12.80 -20.98 24.31
C SER A 117 -11.44 -20.70 23.65
N PRO A 118 -10.38 -20.43 24.42
CA PRO A 118 -9.03 -20.29 23.84
C PRO A 118 -8.55 -21.50 23.03
N ARG A 119 -9.09 -22.71 23.25
CA ARG A 119 -8.74 -23.94 22.52
C ARG A 119 -9.56 -24.14 21.25
N GLU A 120 -10.77 -23.59 21.20
CA GLU A 120 -11.74 -23.76 20.11
C GLU A 120 -12.22 -22.38 19.63
N ARG A 121 -11.26 -21.49 19.35
CA ARG A 121 -11.55 -20.14 18.88
C ARG A 121 -12.20 -20.18 17.50
N ILE A 122 -13.35 -19.54 17.38
CA ILE A 122 -14.04 -19.29 16.11
C ILE A 122 -13.85 -17.82 15.75
N VAL A 123 -13.55 -17.56 14.48
CA VAL A 123 -13.46 -16.24 13.87
C VAL A 123 -14.74 -16.02 13.08
N ARG A 124 -15.67 -15.23 13.63
CA ARG A 124 -16.90 -14.83 12.96
C ARG A 124 -16.62 -13.66 12.04
N LEU A 125 -16.82 -13.84 10.74
CA LEU A 125 -16.63 -12.82 9.71
C LEU A 125 -17.86 -11.92 9.68
N THR A 126 -17.66 -10.60 9.77
CA THR A 126 -18.78 -9.67 9.88
C THR A 126 -19.39 -9.36 8.51
N PRO A 127 -20.64 -8.87 8.47
CA PRO A 127 -21.23 -8.34 7.23
C PRO A 127 -20.40 -7.24 6.58
N ALA A 128 -19.66 -6.45 7.37
CA ALA A 128 -18.78 -5.41 6.86
C ALA A 128 -17.62 -5.98 6.03
N LEU A 129 -17.02 -7.09 6.47
CA LEU A 129 -15.98 -7.78 5.69
C LEU A 129 -16.56 -8.36 4.40
N HIS A 130 -17.73 -9.00 4.47
CA HIS A 130 -18.39 -9.53 3.27
C HIS A 130 -18.75 -8.44 2.25
N LYS A 131 -19.17 -7.25 2.72
CA LYS A 131 -19.43 -6.10 1.85
C LYS A 131 -18.16 -5.67 1.09
N VAL A 132 -17.00 -5.68 1.75
CA VAL A 132 -15.72 -5.38 1.11
C VAL A 132 -15.33 -6.47 0.12
N ALA A 133 -15.39 -7.74 0.54
CA ALA A 133 -15.03 -8.90 -0.27
C ALA A 133 -15.90 -9.08 -1.53
N ARG A 134 -17.13 -8.54 -1.55
CA ARG A 134 -18.07 -8.60 -2.69
C ARG A 134 -18.24 -7.26 -3.39
N SER A 135 -17.43 -6.26 -3.03
CA SER A 135 -17.48 -4.95 -3.69
C SER A 135 -16.88 -5.03 -5.10
N GLU A 136 -17.24 -4.08 -5.96
CA GLU A 136 -16.62 -3.95 -7.30
C GLU A 136 -15.10 -3.72 -7.23
N GLN A 137 -14.61 -3.20 -6.09
CA GLN A 137 -13.19 -3.02 -5.81
C GLN A 137 -12.47 -4.28 -5.31
N ALA A 138 -13.19 -5.37 -5.01
CA ALA A 138 -12.61 -6.58 -4.42
C ALA A 138 -11.47 -7.16 -5.27
N ALA A 139 -11.62 -7.12 -6.60
CA ALA A 139 -10.61 -7.63 -7.52
C ALA A 139 -9.29 -6.84 -7.46
N GLY A 140 -9.36 -5.52 -7.22
CA GLY A 140 -8.18 -4.67 -7.03
C GLY A 140 -7.60 -4.72 -5.61
N LEU A 141 -8.37 -5.22 -4.64
CA LEU A 141 -8.00 -5.18 -3.23
C LEU A 141 -6.81 -6.09 -2.90
N HIS A 142 -6.70 -7.26 -3.54
CA HIS A 142 -5.53 -8.13 -3.39
C HIS A 142 -4.25 -7.47 -3.88
N GLY A 143 -4.32 -6.84 -5.07
CA GLY A 143 -3.20 -6.07 -5.63
C GLY A 143 -2.79 -4.90 -4.73
N GLU A 144 -3.77 -4.13 -4.24
CA GLU A 144 -3.53 -3.03 -3.29
C GLU A 144 -2.91 -3.53 -1.98
N LEU A 145 -3.44 -4.63 -1.43
CA LEU A 145 -2.95 -5.22 -0.18
C LEU A 145 -1.50 -5.67 -0.34
N GLY A 146 -1.18 -6.38 -1.42
CA GLY A 146 0.18 -6.82 -1.76
C GLY A 146 1.13 -5.64 -1.99
N ALA A 147 0.69 -4.61 -2.72
CA ALA A 147 1.48 -3.39 -2.91
C ALA A 147 1.80 -2.68 -1.60
N ARG A 148 0.80 -2.49 -0.72
CA ARG A 148 1.00 -1.89 0.60
C ARG A 148 1.91 -2.75 1.48
N TRP A 149 1.81 -4.07 1.36
CA TRP A 149 2.69 -5.00 2.06
C TRP A 149 4.15 -4.80 1.62
N ASN A 150 4.43 -4.90 0.31
CA ASN A 150 5.77 -4.73 -0.26
C ASN A 150 6.38 -3.35 0.07
N ILE A 151 5.57 -2.29 0.03
CA ILE A 151 5.98 -0.92 0.39
C ILE A 151 6.45 -0.87 1.84
N VAL A 152 5.70 -1.46 2.77
CA VAL A 152 6.06 -1.47 4.19
C VAL A 152 7.31 -2.33 4.43
N GLU A 153 7.45 -3.47 3.79
CA GLU A 153 8.65 -4.32 3.91
C GLU A 153 9.89 -3.64 3.35
N SER A 154 9.76 -2.96 2.21
CA SER A 154 10.82 -2.15 1.64
C SER A 154 11.25 -1.06 2.63
N SER A 155 10.29 -0.44 3.31
CA SER A 155 10.57 0.55 4.37
C SER A 155 11.31 -0.06 5.57
N PHE A 156 11.01 -1.31 5.94
CA PHE A 156 11.71 -2.03 7.01
C PHE A 156 13.12 -2.43 6.60
N ALA A 157 13.27 -2.92 5.37
CA ALA A 157 14.55 -3.33 4.81
C ALA A 157 15.55 -2.17 4.79
N ALA A 158 15.08 -0.92 4.73
CA ALA A 158 15.89 0.29 4.76
C ALA A 158 16.62 0.58 6.09
N GLY A 159 16.44 -0.23 7.15
CA GLY A 159 17.07 -0.01 8.45
C GLY A 159 18.61 -0.15 8.45
N ILE A 160 19.27 0.78 9.16
CA ILE A 160 20.70 1.15 9.08
C ILE A 160 21.19 1.30 7.63
N GLY A 161 20.53 2.17 6.87
CA GLY A 161 20.97 2.47 5.52
C GLY A 161 20.16 3.55 4.80
N ARG A 162 19.82 4.67 5.48
CA ARG A 162 19.43 6.04 5.04
C ARG A 162 18.74 6.33 3.68
N SER A 163 18.49 5.38 2.77
CA SER A 163 18.17 5.63 1.37
C SER A 163 16.67 5.71 1.10
N LEU A 164 15.86 4.70 1.38
CA LEU A 164 14.40 4.82 1.18
C LEU A 164 13.76 5.88 2.11
N VAL A 165 14.29 6.03 3.33
CA VAL A 165 13.87 7.07 4.29
C VAL A 165 14.44 8.45 3.90
N GLY A 166 15.53 8.50 3.12
CA GLY A 166 16.21 9.73 2.71
C GLY A 166 15.83 10.25 1.32
N GLU A 167 15.59 9.35 0.36
CA GLU A 167 15.54 9.58 -1.10
C GLU A 167 14.22 9.12 -1.75
N GLY A 168 13.35 8.41 -1.02
CA GLY A 168 12.07 7.92 -1.54
C GLY A 168 12.22 6.80 -2.58
N VAL A 169 11.25 6.68 -3.49
CA VAL A 169 11.25 5.73 -4.61
C VAL A 169 11.29 6.47 -5.96
N SER A 170 11.70 5.77 -7.03
CA SER A 170 11.55 6.20 -8.43
C SER A 170 10.54 5.34 -9.17
N VAL A 171 10.09 5.82 -10.33
CA VAL A 171 9.35 5.01 -11.30
C VAL A 171 10.33 4.44 -12.33
N ASP A 172 10.24 3.13 -12.55
CA ASP A 172 10.78 2.50 -13.75
C ASP A 172 9.69 2.48 -14.81
N TRP A 173 9.86 3.29 -15.86
CA TRP A 173 8.90 3.45 -16.94
C TRP A 173 8.84 2.26 -17.90
N ALA A 174 9.88 1.42 -17.97
CA ALA A 174 9.84 0.23 -18.81
C ALA A 174 8.91 -0.84 -18.22
N THR A 175 8.82 -0.90 -16.90
CA THR A 175 8.03 -1.91 -16.18
C THR A 175 6.80 -1.32 -15.47
N LEU A 176 6.65 0.01 -15.44
CA LEU A 176 5.66 0.74 -14.64
C LEU A 176 5.68 0.34 -13.16
N THR A 177 6.88 0.15 -12.60
CA THR A 177 7.07 -0.23 -11.20
C THR A 177 7.76 0.85 -10.38
N LEU A 178 7.38 0.94 -9.11
CA LEU A 178 8.13 1.69 -8.12
C LEU A 178 9.39 0.93 -7.77
N THR A 179 10.54 1.60 -7.84
CA THR A 179 11.86 1.03 -7.61
C THR A 179 12.56 1.74 -6.46
N ASP A 180 13.21 0.97 -5.60
CA ASP A 180 14.20 1.50 -4.66
C ASP A 180 15.44 1.93 -5.44
N LYS A 181 15.70 3.24 -5.50
CA LYS A 181 16.82 3.83 -6.26
C LYS A 181 18.18 3.24 -5.89
N ARG A 182 18.43 2.96 -4.61
CA ARG A 182 19.75 2.54 -4.13
C ARG A 182 19.93 1.04 -4.25
N ARG A 183 18.87 0.26 -4.01
CA ARG A 183 18.92 -1.21 -4.14
C ARG A 183 18.63 -1.69 -5.55
N ARG A 184 18.17 -0.80 -6.44
CA ARG A 184 17.76 -1.08 -7.82
C ARG A 184 16.82 -2.28 -7.91
N ARG A 185 15.86 -2.33 -6.99
CA ARG A 185 14.90 -3.43 -6.88
C ARG A 185 13.48 -2.88 -7.00
N SER A 186 12.67 -3.56 -7.82
CA SER A 186 11.24 -3.29 -7.92
C SER A 186 10.54 -3.59 -6.59
N VAL A 187 9.67 -2.68 -6.19
CA VAL A 187 8.86 -2.72 -4.96
C VAL A 187 7.46 -3.22 -5.29
N THR A 188 6.77 -2.54 -6.20
CA THR A 188 5.40 -2.85 -6.64
C THR A 188 5.04 -2.03 -7.88
N GLY A 189 3.94 -2.36 -8.56
CA GLY A 189 3.45 -1.56 -9.68
C GLY A 189 2.96 -0.18 -9.24
N VAL A 190 3.10 0.82 -10.12
CA VAL A 190 2.68 2.20 -9.85
C VAL A 190 1.16 2.27 -9.64
N ALA A 191 0.40 1.49 -10.41
CA ALA A 191 -1.06 1.49 -10.31
C ALA A 191 -1.52 1.00 -8.93
N GLU A 192 -1.04 -0.16 -8.52
CA GLU A 192 -1.38 -0.83 -7.27
C GLU A 192 -0.95 -0.01 -6.05
N ALA A 193 0.18 0.70 -6.14
CA ALA A 193 0.66 1.58 -5.08
C ALA A 193 -0.23 2.80 -4.84
N LEU A 194 -0.87 3.32 -5.89
CA LEU A 194 -1.54 4.62 -5.87
C LEU A 194 -3.07 4.52 -5.86
N ILE A 195 -3.64 3.46 -6.44
CA ILE A 195 -5.09 3.33 -6.65
C ILE A 195 -5.88 3.36 -5.33
N GLY A 196 -5.33 2.77 -4.26
CA GLY A 196 -5.97 2.79 -2.93
C GLY A 196 -6.08 4.20 -2.33
N PHE A 197 -5.16 5.11 -2.68
CA PHE A 197 -5.23 6.52 -2.29
C PHE A 197 -6.19 7.34 -3.17
N GLN A 198 -6.70 6.74 -4.25
CA GLN A 198 -7.76 7.27 -5.12
C GLN A 198 -9.10 6.56 -4.88
N HIS A 199 -9.21 5.76 -3.81
CA HIS A 199 -10.41 5.00 -3.48
C HIS A 199 -10.87 4.03 -4.59
N GLY A 200 -9.92 3.43 -5.31
CA GLY A 200 -10.27 2.48 -6.37
C GLY A 200 -10.83 3.12 -7.64
N ARG A 201 -10.70 4.45 -7.81
CA ARG A 201 -11.35 5.20 -8.88
C ARG A 201 -10.34 5.88 -9.81
N CYS A 202 -10.76 6.04 -11.07
CA CYS A 202 -10.05 6.82 -12.07
C CYS A 202 -10.02 8.30 -11.65
N LEU A 203 -8.83 8.91 -11.66
CA LEU A 203 -8.68 10.32 -11.28
C LEU A 203 -9.45 11.28 -12.22
N ILE A 204 -9.71 10.88 -13.46
CA ILE A 204 -10.36 11.70 -14.49
C ILE A 204 -11.89 11.58 -14.41
N CYS A 205 -12.44 10.40 -14.74
CA CYS A 205 -13.89 10.21 -14.82
C CYS A 205 -14.55 9.82 -13.49
N THR A 206 -13.78 9.56 -12.44
CA THR A 206 -14.24 9.10 -11.12
C THR A 206 -14.87 7.71 -11.08
N GLU A 207 -15.05 7.03 -12.22
CA GLU A 207 -15.52 5.65 -12.24
C GLU A 207 -14.53 4.67 -11.61
N ILE A 208 -15.07 3.55 -11.11
CA ILE A 208 -14.28 2.51 -10.44
C ILE A 208 -13.36 1.85 -11.47
N ILE A 209 -12.10 1.65 -11.08
CA ILE A 209 -11.13 0.86 -11.82
C ILE A 209 -11.24 -0.57 -11.30
N THR A 210 -11.79 -1.43 -12.15
CA THR A 210 -11.95 -2.87 -11.93
C THR A 210 -10.73 -3.64 -12.44
N SER A 211 -10.65 -4.95 -12.17
CA SER A 211 -9.53 -5.78 -12.63
C SER A 211 -9.44 -5.96 -14.15
N ASP A 212 -10.57 -5.84 -14.85
CA ASP A 212 -10.68 -5.90 -16.32
C ASP A 212 -10.48 -4.53 -16.98
N SER A 213 -10.38 -3.46 -16.19
CA SER A 213 -10.10 -2.13 -16.71
C SER A 213 -8.71 -2.08 -17.33
N LYS A 214 -8.61 -1.49 -18.53
CA LYS A 214 -7.32 -1.06 -19.06
C LYS A 214 -6.89 0.21 -18.36
N ILE A 215 -5.77 0.14 -17.65
CA ILE A 215 -5.26 1.23 -16.81
C ILE A 215 -4.04 1.85 -17.47
N ALA A 216 -4.00 3.17 -17.47
CA ALA A 216 -2.81 3.97 -17.77
C ALA A 216 -2.41 4.79 -16.53
N ILE A 217 -1.15 5.20 -16.48
CA ILE A 217 -0.65 6.15 -15.48
C ILE A 217 -0.67 7.55 -16.12
N ASP A 218 -1.65 8.37 -15.72
CA ASP A 218 -1.76 9.75 -16.17
C ASP A 218 -0.74 10.64 -15.44
N HIS A 219 -0.06 11.48 -16.21
CA HIS A 219 0.62 12.67 -15.68
C HIS A 219 -0.43 13.78 -15.58
N VAL A 220 -0.95 14.00 -14.36
CA VAL A 220 -2.07 14.91 -14.12
C VAL A 220 -1.76 16.30 -14.67
N PHE A 221 -0.59 16.84 -14.30
CA PHE A 221 0.10 17.87 -15.07
C PHE A 221 0.91 17.21 -16.18
N PRO A 222 0.68 17.53 -17.46
CA PRO A 222 1.22 16.78 -18.58
C PRO A 222 2.75 16.89 -18.67
N PHE A 223 3.42 15.75 -18.84
CA PHE A 223 4.88 15.66 -18.96
C PHE A 223 5.45 16.52 -20.11
N SER A 224 4.65 16.75 -21.15
CA SER A 224 5.04 17.61 -22.28
C SER A 224 5.39 19.05 -21.89
N LEU A 225 4.95 19.54 -20.72
CA LEU A 225 5.35 20.84 -20.18
C LEU A 225 6.86 20.90 -19.91
N MET A 226 7.48 19.82 -19.39
CA MET A 226 8.93 19.79 -19.17
C MET A 226 9.72 19.83 -20.49
N ARG A 227 9.16 19.28 -21.57
CA ARG A 227 9.81 19.23 -22.90
C ARG A 227 9.63 20.52 -23.70
N ARG A 228 8.44 21.13 -23.65
CA ARG A 228 8.08 22.30 -24.49
C ARG A 228 8.91 23.56 -24.25
N TYR A 229 9.54 23.68 -23.08
CA TYR A 229 10.34 24.86 -22.73
C TYR A 229 11.86 24.63 -22.82
N GLY A 230 12.34 23.46 -23.26
CA GLY A 230 13.76 23.09 -23.20
C GLY A 230 14.75 23.97 -23.99
N SER A 231 14.29 24.87 -24.87
CA SER A 231 15.14 25.68 -25.75
C SER A 231 15.02 27.20 -25.59
N VAL A 232 14.08 27.72 -24.81
CA VAL A 232 13.95 29.17 -24.52
C VAL A 232 13.31 29.34 -23.14
N ALA A 233 14.08 29.78 -22.14
CA ALA A 233 13.64 29.99 -20.75
C ALA A 233 12.80 28.82 -20.17
N GLY A 234 13.50 27.72 -19.89
CA GLY A 234 13.02 26.40 -19.46
C GLY A 234 11.88 26.34 -18.45
N TRP A 235 11.16 25.21 -18.45
CA TRP A 235 10.18 24.87 -17.41
C TRP A 235 10.79 25.12 -16.03
N HIS A 236 10.22 26.08 -15.30
CA HIS A 236 10.68 26.50 -13.98
C HIS A 236 9.89 25.86 -12.82
N GLY A 237 8.96 24.96 -13.15
CA GLY A 237 8.18 24.23 -12.17
C GLY A 237 8.90 22.97 -11.65
N PRO A 238 8.24 22.21 -10.76
CA PRO A 238 8.80 20.97 -10.22
C PRO A 238 8.93 19.90 -11.30
N ASP A 239 9.71 18.86 -11.01
CA ASP A 239 9.66 17.62 -11.79
C ASP A 239 8.22 17.08 -11.81
N LEU A 240 7.71 16.84 -13.02
CA LEU A 240 6.36 16.30 -13.26
C LEU A 240 6.37 14.77 -13.38
N ASP A 241 7.55 14.15 -13.49
CA ASP A 241 7.72 12.71 -13.73
C ASP A 241 7.88 11.90 -12.42
N VAL A 242 7.15 12.34 -11.39
CA VAL A 242 7.27 11.82 -10.02
C VAL A 242 5.89 11.59 -9.42
N ILE A 243 5.84 10.66 -8.46
CA ILE A 243 4.60 10.06 -7.92
C ILE A 243 3.52 11.08 -7.54
N TRP A 244 3.89 12.26 -7.03
CA TRP A 244 2.89 13.27 -6.65
C TRP A 244 1.98 13.66 -7.81
N ASN A 245 2.45 13.55 -9.05
CA ASN A 245 1.76 13.93 -10.29
C ASN A 245 1.23 12.72 -11.09
N LEU A 246 1.56 11.50 -10.69
CA LEU A 246 1.19 10.28 -11.41
C LEU A 246 -0.07 9.66 -10.85
N ALA A 247 -1.08 9.39 -11.67
CA ALA A 247 -2.38 8.92 -11.21
C ALA A 247 -2.91 7.77 -12.07
N PRO A 248 -3.33 6.64 -11.48
CA PRO A 248 -4.08 5.63 -12.21
C PRO A 248 -5.37 6.19 -12.81
N ALA A 249 -5.57 5.94 -14.10
CA ALA A 249 -6.75 6.32 -14.84
C ALA A 249 -7.12 5.23 -15.87
N HIS A 250 -8.37 5.21 -16.32
CA HIS A 250 -8.74 4.42 -17.48
C HIS A 250 -7.90 4.87 -18.68
N GLU A 251 -7.40 3.90 -19.46
CA GLU A 251 -6.60 4.15 -20.66
C GLU A 251 -7.30 5.14 -21.60
N VAL A 252 -8.60 4.93 -21.85
CA VAL A 252 -9.42 5.82 -22.70
C VAL A 252 -9.51 7.24 -22.15
N CYS A 253 -9.62 7.41 -20.82
CA CYS A 253 -9.67 8.73 -20.20
C CYS A 253 -8.32 9.44 -20.28
N ASN A 254 -7.22 8.71 -20.06
CA ASN A 254 -5.87 9.22 -20.19
C ASN A 254 -5.60 9.68 -21.63
N SER A 255 -5.93 8.84 -22.62
CA SER A 255 -5.79 9.19 -24.04
C SER A 255 -6.62 10.41 -24.43
N ALA A 256 -7.86 10.51 -23.95
CA ALA A 256 -8.74 11.66 -24.22
C ALA A 256 -8.28 12.95 -23.52
N LYS A 257 -7.73 12.86 -22.30
CA LYS A 257 -7.15 14.00 -21.58
C LYS A 257 -5.95 14.57 -22.34
N SER A 258 -5.12 13.69 -22.93
CA SER A 258 -3.93 14.08 -23.68
C SER A 258 -3.06 15.04 -22.86
N ASP A 259 -2.56 16.11 -23.49
CA ASP A 259 -1.74 17.15 -22.87
C ASP A 259 -2.55 18.29 -22.23
N ARG A 260 -3.84 18.10 -21.93
CA ARG A 260 -4.65 19.13 -21.25
C ARG A 260 -4.20 19.29 -19.79
N LEU A 261 -4.12 20.53 -19.32
CA LEU A 261 -3.97 20.85 -17.89
C LEU A 261 -5.15 20.29 -17.08
N PRO A 262 -4.96 19.93 -15.80
CA PRO A 262 -6.04 19.35 -15.00
C PRO A 262 -7.20 20.34 -14.79
N THR A 263 -8.43 19.82 -14.76
CA THR A 263 -9.60 20.57 -14.30
C THR A 263 -9.49 20.87 -12.82
N ARG A 264 -10.33 21.78 -12.32
CA ARG A 264 -10.45 22.08 -10.89
C ARG A 264 -10.71 20.82 -10.06
N ASP A 265 -11.59 19.94 -10.54
CA ASP A 265 -11.98 18.74 -9.79
C ASP A 265 -10.88 17.67 -9.83
N GLU A 266 -10.20 17.50 -10.97
CA GLU A 266 -9.02 16.64 -11.09
C GLU A 266 -7.91 17.10 -10.14
N LEU A 267 -7.68 18.41 -10.05
CA LEU A 267 -6.70 19.01 -9.15
C LEU A 267 -7.06 18.79 -7.68
N GLN A 268 -8.33 18.94 -7.31
CA GLN A 268 -8.80 18.69 -5.95
C GLN A 268 -8.63 17.22 -5.55
N ARG A 269 -8.92 16.28 -6.46
CA ARG A 269 -8.67 14.84 -6.22
C ARG A 269 -7.18 14.55 -6.07
N LEU A 270 -6.33 15.19 -6.87
CA LEU A 270 -4.88 15.07 -6.74
C LEU A 270 -4.38 15.56 -5.37
N VAL A 271 -4.91 16.69 -4.87
CA VAL A 271 -4.64 17.20 -3.52
C VAL A 271 -5.00 16.14 -2.48
N GLN A 272 -6.26 15.67 -2.48
CA GLN A 272 -6.76 14.72 -1.49
C GLN A 272 -5.92 13.44 -1.47
N ARG A 273 -5.60 12.92 -2.66
CA ARG A 273 -4.73 11.75 -2.82
C ARG A 273 -3.35 11.97 -2.23
N ASN A 274 -2.72 13.11 -2.52
CA ASN A 274 -1.37 13.39 -2.03
C ASN A 274 -1.35 13.61 -0.52
N GLU A 275 -2.35 14.27 0.07
CA GLU A 275 -2.50 14.37 1.52
C GLU A 275 -2.71 12.99 2.18
N ALA A 276 -3.52 12.12 1.56
CA ALA A 276 -3.69 10.75 2.05
C ALA A 276 -2.36 9.96 2.03
N ILE A 277 -1.50 10.15 1.01
CA ILE A 277 -0.16 9.56 0.98
C ILE A 277 0.75 10.15 2.07
N MET A 278 0.63 11.44 2.40
CA MET A 278 1.40 12.07 3.48
C MET A 278 1.13 11.47 4.87
N LEU A 279 -0.05 10.86 5.05
CA LEU A 279 -0.43 10.12 6.25
C LEU A 279 0.00 8.66 6.24
N SER A 280 0.53 8.16 5.11
CA SER A 280 0.96 6.78 4.95
C SER A 280 2.38 6.53 5.48
N PRO A 281 2.77 5.25 5.70
CA PRO A 281 4.17 4.90 5.95
C PRO A 281 5.10 5.31 4.80
N HIS A 282 6.41 5.35 5.08
CA HIS A 282 7.44 5.38 4.05
C HIS A 282 7.35 4.15 3.12
N PRO A 283 7.91 4.21 1.90
CA PRO A 283 8.61 5.35 1.26
C PRO A 283 7.74 6.36 0.51
N LEU A 284 6.45 6.09 0.24
CA LEU A 284 5.62 7.01 -0.56
C LEU A 284 5.54 8.41 0.04
N LYS A 285 5.26 8.51 1.35
CA LYS A 285 5.31 9.76 2.10
C LYS A 285 6.63 10.52 1.89
N LYS A 286 7.76 9.81 1.95
CA LYS A 286 9.08 10.46 1.81
C LYS A 286 9.26 11.04 0.40
N THR A 287 8.84 10.29 -0.61
CA THR A 287 8.92 10.73 -2.02
C THR A 287 8.17 12.04 -2.22
N LEU A 288 6.96 12.14 -1.65
CA LEU A 288 6.16 13.37 -1.67
C LEU A 288 6.82 14.52 -0.90
N GLN A 289 7.38 14.25 0.29
CA GLN A 289 8.13 15.26 1.07
C GLN A 289 9.31 15.84 0.27
N LEU A 290 10.05 15.00 -0.44
CA LEU A 290 11.18 15.42 -1.26
C LEU A 290 10.74 16.34 -2.41
N SER A 291 9.61 16.05 -3.05
CA SER A 291 9.04 16.91 -4.09
C SER A 291 8.65 18.31 -3.56
N LEU A 292 8.09 18.38 -2.34
CA LEU A 292 7.78 19.65 -1.69
C LEU A 292 9.05 20.44 -1.34
N HIS A 293 10.08 19.75 -0.84
CA HIS A 293 11.38 20.37 -0.50
C HIS A 293 12.11 20.89 -1.73
N SER A 294 12.16 20.14 -2.83
CA SER A 294 12.81 20.58 -4.08
C SER A 294 12.15 21.83 -4.66
N ALA A 295 10.86 22.02 -4.40
CA ALA A 295 10.11 23.21 -4.81
C ALA A 295 10.18 24.38 -3.80
N ARG A 296 11.17 24.37 -2.89
CA ARG A 296 11.45 25.43 -1.91
C ARG A 296 10.28 25.79 -0.99
N ARG A 297 9.36 24.86 -0.71
CA ARG A 297 8.33 25.06 0.31
C ARG A 297 8.86 24.66 1.68
N ALA A 298 8.85 25.61 2.62
CA ALA A 298 9.37 25.40 3.97
C ALA A 298 8.62 24.24 4.64
N ASN A 299 9.36 23.18 4.94
CA ASN A 299 9.05 22.06 5.83
C ASN A 299 8.35 20.81 5.27
N GLY A 300 7.95 20.75 3.98
CA GLY A 300 7.44 19.52 3.34
C GLY A 300 6.38 18.76 4.16
N ALA A 301 5.49 19.50 4.81
CA ALA A 301 4.51 18.97 5.76
C ALA A 301 3.13 18.74 5.11
N GLU A 302 2.25 18.04 5.82
CA GLU A 302 0.83 17.91 5.48
C GLU A 302 0.16 19.29 5.37
N GLY A 303 -0.86 19.41 4.51
CA GLY A 303 -1.60 20.65 4.28
C GLY A 303 -0.91 21.62 3.30
N GLN A 304 0.27 21.29 2.80
CA GLN A 304 1.01 22.12 1.83
C GLN A 304 0.64 21.83 0.38
N TRP A 305 0.01 20.67 0.08
CA TRP A 305 -0.32 20.26 -1.29
C TRP A 305 -1.28 21.18 -2.03
N PRO A 306 -2.36 21.72 -1.42
CA PRO A 306 -3.25 22.64 -2.11
C PRO A 306 -2.49 23.87 -2.63
N GLY A 307 -1.61 24.43 -1.79
CA GLY A 307 -0.79 25.56 -2.18
C GLY A 307 0.21 25.19 -3.25
N PHE A 308 0.90 24.05 -3.09
CA PHE A 308 1.92 23.57 -4.03
C PHE A 308 1.34 23.41 -5.42
N LEU A 309 0.23 22.68 -5.54
CA LEU A 309 -0.41 22.40 -6.82
C LEU A 309 -0.99 23.65 -7.50
N ARG A 310 -1.48 24.64 -6.72
CA ARG A 310 -1.83 25.97 -7.28
C ARG A 310 -0.61 26.69 -7.85
N GLY A 311 0.54 26.58 -7.20
CA GLY A 311 1.79 27.15 -7.69
C GLY A 311 2.27 26.49 -8.98
N VAL A 312 2.14 25.16 -9.08
CA VAL A 312 2.44 24.43 -10.33
C VAL A 312 1.52 24.88 -11.45
N LEU A 313 0.21 24.98 -11.18
CA LEU A 313 -0.76 25.44 -12.19
C LEU A 313 -0.44 26.86 -12.68
N ALA A 314 -0.09 27.78 -11.78
CA ALA A 314 0.33 29.13 -12.15
C ALA A 314 1.64 29.18 -12.97
N ALA A 315 2.53 28.19 -12.79
CA ALA A 315 3.74 28.07 -13.59
C ALA A 315 3.51 27.51 -15.00
N CYS A 316 2.30 27.02 -15.30
CA CYS A 316 1.94 26.46 -16.60
C CYS A 316 1.47 27.51 -17.63
N GLY A 317 1.24 28.77 -17.21
CA GLY A 317 0.70 29.85 -18.05
C GLY A 317 -0.33 30.68 -17.32
#